data_AF-A0A838CTF0-F1
#
_entry.id   AF-A0A838CTF0-F1
#
_cell.length_a   1.000
_cell.length_b   1.000
_cell.length_c   1.000
_cell.angle_alpha   90.00
_cell.angle_beta   90.00
_cell.angle_gamma   90.00
#
_symmetry.space_group_name_H-M   'P 1'
#
loop_
_entity.id
_entity.type
_entity.pdbx_description
1 polymer ?
#
loop_
_entity_poly.entity_id
_entity_poly.type
_entity_poly.pdbx_seq_one_letter_code
_entity_poly.pdbx_strand_id
1 'polypeptide(L)'
;MQLSELVKKVNQTVDEMDLVTARTYIEENLDLLTDNKHLLKSNARELVNYFNEKRKKGEVPLTRQEMSDLNAVNVYAKRFDVRGLKMMVKNKRALFLKKEALSYLHADSKALLAGMGVIEK
;
A
#
# COMPACT_ATOMS: atom_id res chain seq x y z
N MET A 1 -13.45 18.44 4.95
CA MET A 1 -14.63 17.71 4.42
C MET A 1 -15.57 17.44 5.58
N GLN A 2 -16.89 17.54 5.39
CA GLN A 2 -17.86 17.20 6.46
C GLN A 2 -17.96 15.67 6.62
N LEU A 3 -18.25 15.18 7.84
CA LEU A 3 -18.31 13.74 8.14
C LEU A 3 -19.28 12.97 7.22
N SER A 4 -20.45 13.54 6.97
CA SER A 4 -21.47 12.95 6.08
C SER A 4 -20.96 12.76 4.64
N GLU A 5 -20.23 13.75 4.13
CA GLU A 5 -19.63 13.71 2.80
C GLU A 5 -18.49 12.69 2.72
N LEU A 6 -17.65 12.63 3.76
CA LEU A 6 -16.59 11.62 3.88
C LEU A 6 -17.17 10.20 3.85
N VAL A 7 -18.17 9.93 4.70
CA VAL A 7 -18.83 8.63 4.80
C VAL A 7 -19.44 8.24 3.45
N LYS A 8 -20.10 9.18 2.77
CA LYS A 8 -20.68 8.95 1.45
C LYS A 8 -19.60 8.58 0.42
N LYS A 9 -18.49 9.33 0.38
CA LYS A 9 -17.38 9.06 -0.55
C LYS A 9 -16.72 7.71 -0.26
N VAL A 10 -16.46 7.38 1.01
CA VAL A 10 -15.87 6.08 1.38
C VAL A 10 -16.80 4.93 0.97
N ASN A 11 -18.09 5.01 1.31
CA ASN A 11 -19.03 3.95 0.89
C ASN A 11 -19.09 3.82 -0.63
N GLN A 12 -19.14 4.94 -1.36
CA GLN A 12 -19.21 4.95 -2.81
C GLN A 12 -17.96 4.34 -3.46
N THR A 13 -16.75 4.78 -3.06
CA THR A 13 -15.51 4.27 -3.67
C THR A 13 -15.28 2.80 -3.37
N VAL A 14 -15.71 2.31 -2.20
CA VAL A 14 -15.64 0.87 -1.88
C VAL A 14 -16.69 0.08 -2.67
N ASP A 15 -17.91 0.61 -2.83
CA ASP A 15 -18.95 -0.02 -3.66
C ASP A 15 -18.55 -0.09 -5.15
N GLU A 16 -17.86 0.94 -5.65
CA GLU A 16 -17.34 1.02 -7.02
C GLU A 16 -16.02 0.24 -7.22
N MET A 17 -15.51 -0.43 -6.18
CA MET A 17 -14.22 -1.14 -6.17
C MET A 17 -13.00 -0.25 -6.48
N ASP A 18 -13.13 1.08 -6.36
CA ASP A 18 -11.99 1.99 -6.38
C ASP A 18 -11.28 1.98 -5.01
N LEU A 19 -10.60 0.85 -4.75
CA LEU A 19 -9.91 0.59 -3.48
C LEU A 19 -8.72 1.53 -3.26
N VAL A 20 -8.17 2.13 -4.32
CA VAL A 20 -7.06 3.08 -4.22
C VAL A 20 -7.57 4.37 -3.59
N THR A 21 -8.64 4.94 -4.14
CA THR A 21 -9.23 6.16 -3.61
C THR A 21 -9.86 5.92 -2.25
N ALA A 22 -10.53 4.77 -2.06
CA ALA A 22 -11.08 4.37 -0.77
C ALA A 22 -10.01 4.33 0.33
N ARG A 23 -8.86 3.71 0.03
CA ARG A 23 -7.73 3.64 0.96
C ARG A 23 -7.24 5.02 1.36
N THR A 24 -7.07 5.95 0.42
CA THR A 24 -6.64 7.32 0.72
C THR A 24 -7.61 8.01 1.69
N TYR A 25 -8.90 7.99 1.39
CA TYR A 25 -9.89 8.59 2.30
C TYR A 25 -9.92 7.95 3.68
N ILE A 26 -9.74 6.62 3.75
CA ILE A 26 -9.74 5.89 5.01
C ILE A 26 -8.50 6.21 5.84
N GLU A 27 -7.30 6.10 5.27
CA GLU A 27 -6.04 6.30 6.00
C GLU A 27 -5.91 7.75 6.50
N GLU A 28 -6.31 8.75 5.70
CA GLU A 28 -6.26 10.18 6.09
C GLU A 28 -7.26 10.54 7.21
N ASN A 29 -8.34 9.77 7.36
CA ASN A 29 -9.43 10.07 8.30
C ASN A 29 -9.72 8.90 9.26
N LEU A 30 -8.71 8.06 9.51
CA LEU A 30 -8.89 6.75 10.14
C LEU A 30 -9.50 6.84 11.55
N ASP A 31 -9.10 7.85 12.33
CA ASP A 31 -9.62 8.08 13.69
C ASP A 31 -11.09 8.47 13.64
N LEU A 32 -11.42 9.50 12.85
CA LEU A 32 -12.79 9.99 12.67
C LEU A 32 -13.74 8.89 12.15
N LEU A 33 -13.29 8.10 11.18
CA LEU A 33 -14.04 6.97 10.64
C LEU A 33 -14.18 5.83 11.66
N THR A 34 -13.16 5.62 12.50
CA THR A 34 -13.21 4.61 13.56
C THR A 34 -14.27 4.94 14.59
N ASP A 35 -14.35 6.20 15.02
CA ASP A 35 -15.34 6.66 16.01
C ASP A 35 -16.78 6.61 15.45
N ASN A 36 -16.92 6.72 14.12
CA ASN A 36 -18.21 6.77 13.43
C ASN A 36 -18.49 5.56 12.53
N LYS A 37 -17.89 4.39 12.83
CA LYS A 37 -18.01 3.15 12.02
C LYS A 37 -19.45 2.75 11.70
N HIS A 38 -20.40 3.04 12.59
CA HIS A 38 -21.81 2.71 12.43
C HIS A 38 -22.47 3.39 11.21
N LEU A 39 -21.85 4.45 10.66
CA LEU A 39 -22.32 5.15 9.46
C LEU A 39 -21.81 4.51 8.15
N LEU A 40 -20.84 3.59 8.22
CA LEU A 40 -20.23 2.93 7.07
C LEU A 40 -20.95 1.60 6.72
N LYS A 41 -20.97 1.27 5.42
CA LYS A 41 -21.44 -0.04 4.93
C LYS A 41 -20.48 -1.16 5.35
N SER A 42 -20.89 -2.43 5.23
CA SER A 42 -20.11 -3.58 5.72
C SER A 42 -18.70 -3.64 5.12
N ASN A 43 -18.60 -3.56 3.80
CA ASN A 43 -17.35 -3.50 3.03
C ASN A 43 -16.41 -2.36 3.51
N ALA A 44 -16.93 -1.15 3.66
CA ALA A 44 -16.15 -0.02 4.15
C ALA A 44 -15.71 -0.21 5.61
N ARG A 45 -16.58 -0.77 6.48
CA ARG A 45 -16.22 -1.10 7.87
C ARG A 45 -15.10 -2.12 7.95
N GLU A 46 -15.14 -3.15 7.11
CA GLU A 46 -14.07 -4.16 7.03
C GLU A 46 -12.73 -3.54 6.67
N LEU A 47 -12.69 -2.64 5.68
CA LEU A 47 -11.46 -1.92 5.33
C LEU A 47 -10.97 -1.02 6.47
N VAL A 48 -11.85 -0.25 7.12
CA VAL A 48 -11.46 0.58 8.28
C VAL A 48 -10.93 -0.28 9.42
N ASN A 49 -11.54 -1.44 9.69
CA ASN A 49 -11.05 -2.39 10.69
C ASN A 49 -9.64 -2.87 10.33
N TYR A 50 -9.44 -3.29 9.08
CA TYR A 50 -8.15 -3.73 8.56
C TYR A 50 -7.05 -2.69 8.76
N PHE A 51 -7.29 -1.43 8.37
CA PHE A 51 -6.29 -0.37 8.51
C PHE A 51 -6.04 0.01 9.98
N ASN A 52 -7.06 -0.04 10.82
CA ASN A 52 -6.91 0.21 12.25
C ASN A 52 -6.09 -0.91 12.93
N GLU A 53 -6.31 -2.18 12.58
CA GLU A 53 -5.48 -3.29 13.05
C GLU A 53 -4.02 -3.15 12.61
N LYS A 54 -3.77 -2.76 11.35
CA LYS A 54 -2.41 -2.47 10.87
C LYS A 54 -1.75 -1.36 11.67
N ARG A 55 -2.46 -0.24 11.90
CA ARG A 55 -1.96 0.88 12.71
C ARG A 55 -1.62 0.45 14.14
N LYS A 56 -2.47 -0.38 14.77
CA LYS A 56 -2.23 -0.92 16.12
C LYS A 56 -0.98 -1.82 16.20
N LYS A 57 -0.66 -2.54 15.12
CA LYS A 57 0.55 -3.36 15.01
C LYS A 57 1.81 -2.54 14.73
N GLY A 58 1.68 -1.22 14.56
CA GLY A 58 2.79 -0.34 14.13
C GLY A 58 3.23 -0.59 12.69
N GLU A 59 2.41 -1.29 11.90
CA GLU A 59 2.68 -1.52 10.48
C GLU A 59 2.43 -0.21 9.73
N VAL A 60 3.52 0.40 9.23
CA VAL A 60 3.41 1.61 8.41
C VAL A 60 3.07 1.19 6.97
N PRO A 61 1.89 1.55 6.47
CA PRO A 61 1.50 1.23 5.11
C PRO A 61 2.48 1.78 4.06
N LEU A 62 2.55 1.12 2.91
CA LEU A 62 3.20 1.68 1.72
C LEU A 62 2.46 2.94 1.27
N THR A 63 3.21 4.03 1.11
CA THR A 63 2.72 5.27 0.49
C THR A 63 2.50 5.07 -1.02
N ARG A 64 1.74 5.97 -1.65
CA ARG A 64 1.54 5.95 -3.11
C ARG A 64 2.84 6.02 -3.90
N GLN A 65 3.79 6.82 -3.44
CA GLN A 65 5.11 6.92 -4.07
C GLN A 65 5.88 5.60 -3.95
N GLU A 66 5.86 4.97 -2.77
CA GLU A 66 6.50 3.68 -2.55
C GLU A 66 5.89 2.57 -3.40
N MET A 67 4.55 2.52 -3.54
CA MET A 67 3.88 1.59 -4.45
C MET A 67 4.28 1.82 -5.91
N SER A 68 4.37 3.09 -6.33
CA SER A 68 4.86 3.44 -7.67
C SER A 68 6.31 2.99 -7.89
N ASP A 69 7.15 3.12 -6.87
CA ASP A 69 8.55 2.72 -6.92
C ASP A 69 8.70 1.20 -7.01
N LEU A 70 7.90 0.44 -6.25
CA LEU A 70 7.83 -1.01 -6.33
C LEU A 70 7.30 -1.49 -7.68
N ASN A 71 6.36 -0.76 -8.27
CA ASN A 71 5.91 -1.04 -9.63
C ASN A 71 7.05 -0.84 -10.65
N ALA A 72 7.82 0.25 -10.54
CA ALA A 72 8.98 0.47 -11.41
C ALA A 72 10.02 -0.65 -11.26
N VAL A 73 10.26 -1.12 -10.03
CA VAL A 73 11.10 -2.30 -9.76
C VAL A 73 10.59 -3.54 -10.51
N ASN A 74 9.29 -3.83 -10.44
CA ASN A 74 8.68 -4.94 -11.17
C ASN A 74 8.86 -4.80 -12.69
N VAL A 75 8.73 -3.59 -13.24
CA VAL A 75 8.94 -3.33 -14.67
C VAL A 75 10.40 -3.56 -15.07
N TYR A 76 11.36 -3.05 -14.30
CA TYR A 76 12.79 -3.25 -14.60
C TYR A 76 13.19 -4.73 -14.51
N ALA A 77 12.69 -5.45 -13.49
CA ALA A 77 12.94 -6.87 -13.33
C ALA A 77 12.41 -7.69 -14.51
N LYS A 78 11.16 -7.44 -14.93
CA LYS A 78 10.54 -8.11 -16.09
C LYS A 78 11.29 -7.87 -17.40
N ARG A 79 11.90 -6.70 -17.55
CA ARG A 79 12.72 -6.34 -18.72
C ARG A 79 14.19 -6.77 -18.60
N PHE A 80 14.55 -7.40 -17.49
CA PHE A 80 15.93 -7.74 -17.15
C PHE A 80 16.88 -6.52 -17.17
N ASP A 81 16.36 -5.32 -16.91
CA ASP A 81 17.16 -4.10 -16.80
C ASP A 81 17.80 -4.01 -15.41
N VAL A 82 18.89 -4.75 -15.26
CA VAL A 82 19.67 -4.84 -14.02
C VAL A 82 20.27 -3.48 -13.62
N ARG A 83 20.57 -2.60 -14.59
CA ARG A 83 21.13 -1.27 -14.31
C ARG A 83 20.07 -0.35 -13.69
N GLY A 84 18.88 -0.28 -14.31
CA GLY A 84 17.74 0.47 -13.78
C GLY A 84 17.33 -0.02 -12.39
N LEU A 85 17.29 -1.35 -12.20
CA LEU A 85 17.00 -1.96 -10.91
C LEU A 85 18.01 -1.57 -9.83
N LYS A 86 19.32 -1.67 -10.11
CA LYS A 86 20.38 -1.27 -9.17
C LYS A 86 20.27 0.20 -8.76
N MET A 87 19.95 1.09 -9.70
CA MET A 87 19.79 2.52 -9.42
C MET A 87 18.61 2.78 -8.48
N MET A 88 17.47 2.12 -8.71
CA MET A 88 16.30 2.23 -7.84
C MET A 88 16.57 1.75 -6.42
N VAL A 89 17.21 0.58 -6.27
CA VAL A 89 17.54 0.01 -4.97
C VAL A 89 18.46 0.93 -4.18
N LYS A 90 19.52 1.48 -4.81
CA LYS A 90 20.52 2.31 -4.12
C LYS A 90 19.88 3.52 -3.42
N ASN A 91 18.89 4.14 -4.05
CA ASN A 91 18.24 5.34 -3.53
C ASN A 91 17.13 5.04 -2.52
N LYS A 92 16.63 3.80 -2.45
CA LYS A 92 15.39 3.44 -1.76
C LYS A 92 15.52 2.20 -0.87
N ARG A 93 16.70 1.96 -0.28
CA ARG A 93 16.96 0.75 0.53
C ARG A 93 15.95 0.51 1.64
N ALA A 94 15.51 1.57 2.33
CA ALA A 94 14.53 1.48 3.42
C ALA A 94 13.18 0.88 2.97
N LEU A 95 12.81 1.07 1.70
CA LEU A 95 11.57 0.51 1.13
C LEU A 95 11.57 -1.02 1.18
N PHE A 96 12.72 -1.64 0.90
CA PHE A 96 12.85 -3.09 0.86
C PHE A 96 12.93 -3.76 2.24
N LEU A 97 13.03 -2.95 3.31
CA LEU A 97 12.92 -3.44 4.69
C LEU A 97 11.46 -3.61 5.14
N LYS A 98 10.51 -2.99 4.44
CA LYS A 98 9.08 -3.10 4.75
C LYS A 98 8.56 -4.46 4.29
N LYS A 99 7.98 -5.25 5.19
CA LYS A 99 7.36 -6.56 4.85
C LYS A 99 6.31 -6.43 3.73
N GLU A 100 5.51 -5.36 3.77
CA GLU A 100 4.49 -5.08 2.75
C GLU A 100 5.10 -4.81 1.35
N ALA A 101 6.30 -4.23 1.28
CA ALA A 101 6.99 -4.05 0.01
C ALA A 101 7.29 -5.40 -0.65
N LEU A 102 7.70 -6.39 0.14
CA LEU A 102 8.00 -7.74 -0.37
C LEU A 102 6.76 -8.43 -0.94
N SER A 103 5.57 -8.19 -0.38
CA SER A 103 4.32 -8.72 -0.96
C SER A 103 3.94 -8.09 -2.30
N TYR A 104 4.40 -6.88 -2.58
CA TYR A 104 4.12 -6.17 -3.84
C TYR A 104 5.04 -6.60 -5.00
N LEU A 105 6.17 -7.22 -4.68
CA LEU A 105 7.16 -7.65 -5.66
C LEU A 105 6.76 -8.97 -6.33
N HIS A 106 6.92 -9.01 -7.66
CA HIS A 106 6.73 -10.24 -8.44
C HIS A 106 7.91 -11.22 -8.25
N ALA A 107 7.72 -12.48 -8.67
CA ALA A 107 8.73 -13.53 -8.53
C ALA A 107 10.09 -13.14 -9.16
N ASP A 108 10.07 -12.60 -10.37
CA ASP A 108 11.29 -12.16 -11.07
C ASP A 108 12.04 -11.07 -10.30
N SER A 109 11.30 -10.08 -9.79
CA SER A 109 11.86 -9.00 -8.96
C SER A 109 12.49 -9.55 -7.69
N LYS A 110 11.80 -10.47 -7.01
CA LYS A 110 12.30 -11.12 -5.79
C LYS A 110 13.58 -11.89 -6.07
N ALA A 111 13.61 -12.69 -7.14
CA ALA A 111 14.79 -13.47 -7.52
C ALA A 111 16.00 -12.56 -7.82
N LEU A 112 15.80 -11.48 -8.58
CA LEU A 112 16.87 -10.53 -8.90
C LEU A 112 17.34 -9.77 -7.67
N LEU A 113 16.43 -9.27 -6.82
CA LEU A 113 16.77 -8.54 -5.61
C LEU A 113 17.49 -9.43 -4.59
N ALA A 114 17.08 -10.68 -4.44
CA ALA A 114 17.76 -11.67 -3.61
C ALA A 114 19.15 -12.00 -4.16
N GLY A 115 19.28 -12.16 -5.48
CA GLY A 115 20.58 -12.32 -6.14
C GLY A 115 21.52 -11.13 -5.97
N MET A 116 20.98 -9.93 -5.75
CA MET A 116 21.73 -8.71 -5.41
C MET A 116 22.01 -8.53 -3.91
N GLY A 117 21.50 -9.42 -3.05
CA GLY A 117 21.62 -9.30 -1.59
C GLY A 117 20.82 -8.14 -1.00
N VAL A 118 19.77 -7.69 -1.68
CA VAL A 118 18.91 -6.57 -1.22
C VAL A 118 17.83 -7.07 -0.27
N ILE A 119 17.32 -8.27 -0.53
CA ILE A 119 16.32 -8.96 0.27
C ILE A 119 16.81 -10.39 0.55
N GLU A 120 16.27 -11.01 1.58
CA GLU A 120 16.51 -12.43 1.86
C GLU A 120 15.81 -13.32 0.82
N LYS A 121 16.33 -14.55 0.64
CA LYS A 121 15.78 -15.53 -0.29
C LYS A 121 14.48 -16.13 0.21
#